data_AF-A0A9D3S3K6-F1
#
_entry.id   AF-A0A9D3S3K6-F1
#
_cell.length_a   1.000
_cell.length_b   1.000
_cell.length_c   1.000
_cell.angle_alpha   90.00
_cell.angle_beta   90.00
_cell.angle_gamma   90.00
#
_symmetry.space_group_name_H-M   'P 1'
#
loop_
_entity.id
_entity.type
_entity.pdbx_description
1 polymer ?
#
loop_
_entity_poly.entity_id
_entity_poly.type
_entity_poly.pdbx_seq_one_letter_code
_entity_poly.pdbx_strand_id
1 'polypeptide(L)'
;MNLIDMVLIKLLFLFHCIRNADGVYGNPLTKYVQHYEGLSYDTDALHTKHQRAKRALSHEDKFVHLDFQAHGRYFNLRMKRDTTLFSQDFKVEMSGEEMHYDTSHIYTGELFGEQGSLSHGSIVDGKFEGFIQTRQGTFYVEPTERYLKDRDVPYHSIIYHEKDIVYPHKYGPEGGCADRSVFERMKKYQASAVEEPAKETNEVVVEEEPSDGPVLLRKRRAAQVEKNTCQLFIQTDHLFFKYYGTREAVIAQISSHVKAIDSIYQTTDFQGIRNISFMINTTSDERDKSNPFRFANIGVEKFLELNSEQNHDDYCLAYVFTDRDFDDGVLGLAWVGAAAGSSGGICEKSKLYSDGKKKSLNTGIITVQNYASHVPPKSPTSPSPTRSATTSALRTTRGRSAPRGSPKART
;
A
#
# COMPACT_ATOMS: atom_id res chain seq x y z
N MET A 1 34.44 -49.66 27.90
CA MET A 1 34.28 -48.19 27.88
C MET A 1 34.13 -47.71 29.30
N ASN A 2 35.05 -46.87 29.77
CA ASN A 2 34.99 -46.35 31.12
C ASN A 2 33.86 -45.32 31.25
N LEU A 3 33.34 -45.12 32.45
CA LEU A 3 32.27 -44.14 32.72
C LEU A 3 32.64 -42.74 32.24
N ILE A 4 33.93 -42.40 32.30
CA ILE A 4 34.51 -41.14 31.83
C ILE A 4 34.38 -41.00 30.31
N ASP A 5 34.64 -42.06 29.54
CA ASP A 5 34.52 -42.05 28.07
C ASP A 5 33.06 -41.83 27.65
N MET A 6 32.12 -42.45 28.37
CA MET A 6 30.69 -42.32 28.09
C MET A 6 30.16 -40.90 28.38
N VAL A 7 30.70 -40.25 29.41
CA VAL A 7 30.39 -38.85 29.75
C VAL A 7 31.01 -37.88 28.74
N LEU A 8 32.24 -38.14 28.30
CA LEU A 8 32.92 -37.35 27.27
C LEU A 8 32.19 -37.41 25.93
N ILE A 9 31.73 -38.59 25.52
CA ILE A 9 30.93 -38.77 24.30
C ILE A 9 29.61 -38.02 24.42
N LYS A 10 28.90 -38.12 25.55
CA LYS A 10 27.66 -37.37 25.79
C LYS A 10 27.88 -35.86 25.79
N LEU A 11 28.97 -35.38 26.38
CA LEU A 11 29.36 -33.96 26.36
C LEU A 11 29.71 -33.50 24.95
N LEU A 12 30.40 -34.31 24.15
CA LEU A 12 30.70 -34.03 22.73
C LEU A 12 29.42 -33.98 21.89
N PHE A 13 28.49 -34.91 22.10
CA PHE A 13 27.16 -34.85 21.47
C PHE A 13 26.36 -33.63 21.94
N LEU A 14 26.40 -33.28 23.22
CA LEU A 14 25.75 -32.07 23.73
C LEU A 14 26.37 -30.81 23.11
N PHE A 15 27.71 -30.73 23.02
CA PHE A 15 28.43 -29.61 22.40
C PHE A 15 28.18 -29.52 20.89
N HIS A 16 28.05 -30.66 20.21
CA HIS A 16 27.68 -30.73 18.80
C HIS A 16 26.22 -30.33 18.58
N CYS A 17 25.31 -30.78 19.44
CA CYS A 17 23.92 -30.35 19.44
C CYS A 17 23.78 -28.86 19.79
N ILE A 18 24.61 -28.30 20.69
CA ILE A 18 24.62 -26.88 21.02
C ILE A 18 25.20 -26.05 19.87
N ARG A 19 26.29 -26.50 19.21
CA ARG A 19 26.82 -25.86 17.98
C ARG A 19 25.85 -25.91 16.80
N ASN A 20 24.98 -26.94 16.73
CA ASN A 20 23.91 -27.04 15.73
C ASN A 20 22.59 -26.41 16.21
N ALA A 21 22.50 -26.01 17.48
CA ALA A 21 21.37 -25.29 18.09
C ALA A 21 21.68 -23.79 18.29
N ASP A 22 22.76 -23.30 17.69
CA ASP A 22 22.89 -21.89 17.38
C ASP A 22 21.84 -21.57 16.31
N GLY A 23 20.62 -21.30 16.76
CA GLY A 23 19.65 -20.53 16.01
C GLY A 23 20.38 -19.30 15.48
N VAL A 24 20.22 -19.05 14.19
CA VAL A 24 20.96 -18.07 13.37
C VAL A 24 20.76 -16.64 13.89
N TYR A 25 21.39 -16.31 15.00
CA TYR A 25 21.61 -14.96 15.48
C TYR A 25 22.86 -14.45 14.77
N GLY A 26 22.68 -13.75 13.64
CA GLY A 26 23.79 -13.07 12.96
C GLY A 26 23.85 -13.11 11.43
N ASN A 27 22.87 -13.70 10.73
CA ASN A 27 22.77 -13.55 9.27
C ASN A 27 21.64 -12.58 8.91
N PRO A 28 21.91 -11.26 8.85
CA PRO A 28 20.94 -10.30 8.34
C PRO A 28 20.62 -10.64 6.89
N LEU A 29 19.33 -10.65 6.56
CA LEU A 29 18.84 -10.82 5.19
C LEU A 29 19.13 -9.57 4.37
N THR A 30 18.88 -8.40 4.96
CA THR A 30 19.11 -7.09 4.36
C THR A 30 19.62 -6.11 5.42
N LYS A 31 19.88 -4.87 5.02
CA LYS A 31 20.15 -3.76 5.94
C LYS A 31 19.02 -3.54 6.96
N TYR A 32 17.79 -3.96 6.63
CA TYR A 32 16.61 -3.80 7.48
C TYR A 32 16.24 -5.06 8.26
N VAL A 33 16.38 -6.25 7.68
CA VAL A 33 15.92 -7.50 8.29
C VAL A 33 17.11 -8.24 8.91
N GLN A 34 17.19 -8.24 10.24
CA GLN A 34 18.31 -8.81 10.99
C GLN A 34 18.23 -10.34 11.15
N HIS A 35 17.02 -10.89 11.14
CA HIS A 35 16.78 -12.30 11.31
C HIS A 35 15.61 -12.77 10.44
N TYR A 36 15.74 -13.97 9.88
CA TYR A 36 14.74 -14.64 9.06
C TYR A 36 14.91 -16.16 9.19
N GLU A 37 13.84 -16.89 8.89
CA GLU A 37 13.86 -18.34 8.75
C GLU A 37 13.55 -18.73 7.30
N GLY A 38 14.15 -19.83 6.84
CA GLY A 38 13.76 -20.46 5.57
C GLY A 38 12.42 -21.17 5.72
N LEU A 39 11.54 -21.01 4.75
CA LEU A 39 10.20 -21.59 4.73
C LEU A 39 10.01 -22.46 3.49
N SER A 40 9.63 -23.72 3.75
CA SER A 40 9.29 -24.69 2.71
C SER A 40 7.98 -25.40 3.04
N TYR A 41 7.16 -25.59 2.02
CA TYR A 41 5.96 -26.42 2.05
C TYR A 41 5.71 -26.99 0.65
N ASP A 42 4.73 -27.89 0.52
CA ASP A 42 4.38 -28.49 -0.78
C ASP A 42 3.68 -27.46 -1.68
N THR A 43 4.45 -26.89 -2.61
CA THR A 43 3.99 -25.88 -3.55
C THR A 43 3.01 -26.46 -4.58
N ASP A 44 3.20 -27.69 -5.03
CA ASP A 44 2.28 -28.37 -5.96
C ASP A 44 0.92 -28.62 -5.32
N ALA A 45 0.91 -29.02 -4.04
CA ALA A 45 -0.31 -29.17 -3.27
C ALA A 45 -1.02 -27.83 -3.08
N LEU A 46 -0.30 -26.75 -2.74
CA LEU A 46 -0.89 -25.43 -2.59
C LEU A 46 -1.43 -24.89 -3.93
N HIS A 47 -0.71 -25.08 -5.02
CA HIS A 47 -1.15 -24.72 -6.36
C HIS A 47 -2.43 -25.46 -6.75
N THR A 48 -2.51 -26.77 -6.48
CA THR A 48 -3.70 -27.57 -6.72
C THR A 48 -4.90 -27.06 -5.90
N LYS A 49 -4.71 -26.75 -4.62
CA LYS A 49 -5.74 -26.14 -3.77
C LYS A 49 -6.21 -24.79 -4.32
N HIS A 50 -5.28 -23.94 -4.76
CA HIS A 50 -5.59 -22.66 -5.42
C HIS A 50 -6.45 -22.85 -6.68
N GLN A 51 -6.06 -23.78 -7.57
CA GLN A 51 -6.82 -24.07 -8.80
C GLN A 51 -8.23 -24.58 -8.51
N ARG A 52 -8.41 -25.41 -7.48
CA ARG A 52 -9.73 -25.88 -7.04
C ARG A 52 -10.57 -24.72 -6.50
N ALA A 53 -10.03 -23.91 -5.59
CA ALA A 53 -10.73 -22.78 -5.00
C ALA A 53 -11.13 -21.70 -6.03
N LYS A 54 -10.34 -21.54 -7.10
CA LYS A 54 -10.67 -20.67 -8.22
C LYS A 54 -11.95 -21.11 -8.95
N ARG A 55 -12.14 -22.42 -9.12
CA ARG A 55 -13.27 -23.04 -9.84
C ARG A 55 -14.44 -23.41 -8.93
N ALA A 56 -14.29 -23.24 -7.62
CA ALA A 56 -15.26 -23.65 -6.62
C ALA A 56 -16.59 -22.89 -6.70
N LEU A 57 -17.68 -23.64 -6.81
CA LEU A 57 -19.05 -23.12 -6.73
C LEU A 57 -19.57 -23.11 -5.29
N SER A 58 -19.27 -24.16 -4.52
CA SER A 58 -19.61 -24.28 -3.10
C SER A 58 -18.87 -23.25 -2.24
N HIS A 59 -19.49 -22.82 -1.14
CA HIS A 59 -18.86 -21.87 -0.22
C HIS A 59 -17.67 -22.48 0.55
N GLU A 60 -17.71 -23.78 0.83
CA GLU A 60 -16.65 -24.48 1.57
C GLU A 60 -15.39 -24.67 0.71
N ASP A 61 -15.58 -25.03 -0.56
CA ASP A 61 -14.48 -25.26 -1.50
C ASP A 61 -13.75 -23.97 -1.92
N LYS A 62 -14.23 -22.79 -1.50
CA LYS A 62 -13.60 -21.50 -1.77
C LYS A 62 -12.40 -21.21 -0.84
N PHE A 63 -12.20 -22.00 0.21
CA PHE A 63 -11.10 -21.82 1.14
C PHE A 63 -9.84 -22.56 0.71
N VAL A 64 -8.71 -21.88 0.79
CA VAL A 64 -7.38 -22.45 0.62
C VAL A 64 -6.73 -22.56 1.99
N HIS A 65 -6.26 -23.76 2.33
CA HIS A 65 -5.60 -24.06 3.58
C HIS A 65 -4.10 -24.26 3.35
N LEU A 66 -3.30 -23.50 4.10
CA LEU A 66 -1.83 -23.56 4.09
C LEU A 66 -1.33 -23.74 5.52
N ASP A 67 -0.62 -24.84 5.74
CA ASP A 67 -0.06 -25.21 7.04
C ASP A 67 1.47 -25.25 6.94
N PHE A 68 2.15 -24.59 7.87
CA PHE A 68 3.60 -24.65 7.99
C PHE A 68 4.07 -24.31 9.41
N GLN A 69 5.35 -24.55 9.69
CA GLN A 69 5.98 -24.23 10.96
C GLN A 69 7.13 -23.24 10.74
N ALA A 70 7.19 -22.19 11.56
CA ALA A 70 8.26 -21.21 11.57
C ALA A 70 8.27 -20.46 12.91
N HIS A 71 9.40 -19.90 13.33
CA HIS A 71 9.59 -19.17 14.59
C HIS A 71 9.07 -19.94 15.81
N GLY A 72 9.30 -21.27 15.82
CA GLY A 72 8.85 -22.16 16.89
C GLY A 72 7.33 -22.31 17.03
N ARG A 73 6.54 -21.88 16.03
CA ARG A 73 5.06 -21.96 16.05
C ARG A 73 4.50 -22.58 14.78
N TYR A 74 3.30 -23.15 14.92
CA TYR A 74 2.51 -23.63 13.78
C TYR A 74 1.60 -22.51 13.26
N PHE A 75 1.55 -22.38 11.94
CA PHE A 75 0.65 -21.51 11.23
C PHE A 75 -0.36 -22.36 10.46
N ASN A 76 -1.65 -22.21 10.76
CA ASN A 76 -2.74 -22.85 10.03
C ASN A 76 -3.57 -21.75 9.36
N LEU A 77 -3.19 -21.37 8.15
CA LEU A 77 -3.86 -20.29 7.42
C LEU A 77 -5.08 -20.85 6.72
N ARG A 78 -6.22 -20.19 6.95
CA ARG A 78 -7.44 -20.41 6.18
C ARG A 78 -7.75 -19.14 5.40
N MET A 79 -7.60 -19.21 4.09
CA MET A 79 -7.69 -18.05 3.19
C MET A 79 -8.82 -18.20 2.19
N LYS A 80 -9.43 -17.09 1.78
CA LYS A 80 -10.40 -17.00 0.71
C LYS A 80 -9.97 -15.90 -0.26
N ARG A 81 -10.32 -16.04 -1.54
CA ARG A 81 -10.02 -15.01 -2.54
C ARG A 81 -10.58 -13.66 -2.10
N ASP A 82 -9.77 -12.60 -2.19
CA ASP A 82 -10.24 -11.25 -1.91
C ASP A 82 -10.94 -10.68 -3.15
N THR A 83 -12.27 -10.56 -3.08
CA THR A 83 -13.10 -10.00 -4.15
C THR A 83 -13.58 -8.59 -3.83
N THR A 84 -13.04 -7.97 -2.78
CA THR A 84 -13.52 -6.68 -2.26
C THR A 84 -12.58 -5.54 -2.63
N LEU A 85 -11.29 -5.83 -2.73
CA LEU A 85 -10.26 -4.84 -3.03
C LEU A 85 -10.32 -4.34 -4.48
N PHE A 86 -10.53 -5.28 -5.41
CA PHE A 86 -10.63 -5.01 -6.85
C PHE A 86 -12.08 -5.17 -7.32
N SER A 87 -12.52 -4.30 -8.22
CA SER A 87 -13.81 -4.45 -8.90
C SER A 87 -13.82 -5.69 -9.80
N GLN A 88 -14.99 -6.22 -10.15
CA GLN A 88 -15.08 -7.35 -11.08
C GLN A 88 -14.59 -6.97 -12.49
N ASP A 89 -14.82 -5.72 -12.88
CA ASP A 89 -14.35 -5.16 -14.15
C ASP A 89 -12.96 -4.52 -14.01
N PHE A 90 -12.12 -5.07 -13.13
CA PHE A 90 -10.76 -4.58 -12.93
C PHE A 90 -9.97 -4.67 -14.24
N LYS A 91 -9.49 -3.51 -14.68
CA LYS A 91 -8.64 -3.37 -15.86
C LYS A 91 -7.26 -2.90 -15.44
N VAL A 92 -6.26 -3.45 -16.12
CA VAL A 92 -4.87 -3.03 -16.01
C VAL A 92 -4.45 -2.49 -17.36
N GLU A 93 -3.96 -1.27 -17.37
CA GLU A 93 -3.27 -0.71 -18.53
C GLU A 93 -1.78 -1.09 -18.45
N MET A 94 -1.24 -1.73 -19.47
CA MET A 94 0.17 -2.12 -19.53
C MET A 94 0.79 -1.56 -20.81
N SER A 95 1.73 -0.62 -20.66
CA SER A 95 2.39 0.05 -21.78
C SER A 95 1.41 0.57 -22.87
N GLY A 96 0.27 1.14 -22.44
CA GLY A 96 -0.75 1.73 -23.32
C GLY A 96 -1.88 0.78 -23.76
N GLU A 97 -1.83 -0.50 -23.41
CA GLU A 97 -2.88 -1.47 -23.73
C GLU A 97 -3.72 -1.83 -22.50
N GLU A 98 -5.04 -1.58 -22.56
CA GLU A 98 -5.98 -2.02 -21.52
C GLU A 98 -6.28 -3.52 -21.65
N MET A 99 -6.13 -4.25 -20.55
CA MET A 99 -6.45 -5.67 -20.47
C MET A 99 -7.27 -6.00 -19.23
N HIS A 100 -8.18 -6.97 -19.37
CA HIS A 100 -8.78 -7.63 -18.21
C HIS A 100 -7.74 -8.49 -17.51
N TYR A 101 -7.66 -8.38 -16.19
CA TYR A 101 -6.67 -9.10 -15.40
C TYR A 101 -7.30 -9.96 -14.31
N ASP A 102 -6.83 -11.20 -14.18
CA ASP A 102 -7.35 -12.16 -13.21
C ASP A 102 -6.70 -11.97 -11.83
N THR A 103 -7.44 -11.35 -10.92
CA THR A 103 -7.03 -11.11 -9.52
C THR A 103 -7.25 -12.32 -8.60
N SER A 104 -7.62 -13.50 -9.13
CA SER A 104 -7.93 -14.69 -8.33
C SER A 104 -6.77 -15.25 -7.50
N HIS A 105 -5.55 -14.79 -7.75
CA HIS A 105 -4.36 -15.13 -6.97
C HIS A 105 -4.25 -14.30 -5.68
N ILE A 106 -5.10 -13.30 -5.45
CA ILE A 106 -5.11 -12.48 -4.22
C ILE A 106 -6.04 -13.08 -3.17
N TYR A 107 -5.55 -13.20 -1.94
CA TYR A 107 -6.21 -13.88 -0.84
C TYR A 107 -6.22 -13.02 0.43
N THR A 108 -7.31 -13.10 1.18
CA THR A 108 -7.43 -12.64 2.56
C THR A 108 -7.87 -13.80 3.45
N GLY A 109 -7.35 -13.90 4.65
CA GLY A 109 -7.63 -15.01 5.55
C GLY A 109 -7.37 -14.71 7.01
N GLU A 110 -7.44 -15.76 7.81
CA GLU A 110 -7.19 -15.74 9.25
C GLU A 110 -6.45 -17.03 9.64
N LEU A 111 -5.84 -17.03 10.83
CA LEU A 111 -5.31 -18.24 11.43
C LEU A 111 -6.43 -19.01 12.13
N PHE A 112 -6.53 -20.31 11.82
CA PHE A 112 -7.53 -21.17 12.43
C PHE A 112 -7.36 -21.21 13.96
N GLY A 113 -8.43 -20.88 14.68
CA GLY A 113 -8.45 -20.85 16.14
C GLY A 113 -7.86 -19.59 16.79
N GLU A 114 -7.28 -18.65 16.03
CA GLU A 114 -6.75 -17.39 16.57
C GLU A 114 -7.64 -16.20 16.17
N GLN A 115 -8.64 -15.89 17.01
CA GLN A 115 -9.53 -14.75 16.77
C GLN A 115 -8.78 -13.42 16.74
N GLY A 116 -9.08 -12.60 15.73
CA GLY A 116 -8.45 -11.30 15.50
C GLY A 116 -7.12 -11.37 14.73
N SER A 117 -6.74 -12.56 14.24
CA SER A 117 -5.67 -12.69 13.25
C SER A 117 -6.16 -12.25 11.87
N LEU A 118 -5.23 -11.79 11.03
CA LEU A 118 -5.49 -11.38 9.66
C LEU A 118 -4.32 -11.79 8.79
N SER A 119 -4.57 -12.46 7.67
CA SER A 119 -3.58 -12.67 6.63
C SER A 119 -4.05 -12.04 5.33
N HIS A 120 -3.10 -11.51 4.56
CA HIS A 120 -3.35 -11.03 3.22
C HIS A 120 -2.11 -11.25 2.37
N GLY A 121 -2.32 -11.70 1.14
CA GLY A 121 -1.22 -12.04 0.26
C GLY A 121 -1.68 -12.59 -1.08
N SER A 122 -0.73 -13.12 -1.83
CA SER A 122 -0.97 -13.78 -3.10
C SER A 122 -0.44 -15.20 -3.12
N ILE A 123 -1.03 -16.04 -3.96
CA ILE A 123 -0.54 -17.40 -4.25
C ILE A 123 -0.26 -17.48 -5.75
N VAL A 124 1.02 -17.57 -6.10
CA VAL A 124 1.50 -17.69 -7.48
C VAL A 124 2.43 -18.91 -7.54
N ASP A 125 2.19 -19.82 -8.49
CA ASP A 125 2.97 -21.06 -8.65
C ASP A 125 3.14 -21.86 -7.35
N GLY A 126 2.08 -21.87 -6.53
CA GLY A 126 2.09 -22.60 -5.27
C GLY A 126 2.92 -21.96 -4.17
N LYS A 127 3.47 -20.76 -4.37
CA LYS A 127 4.17 -19.97 -3.36
C LYS A 127 3.24 -18.88 -2.84
N PHE A 128 3.02 -18.87 -1.53
CA PHE A 128 2.38 -17.78 -0.80
C PHE A 128 3.39 -16.66 -0.53
N GLU A 129 2.98 -15.44 -0.84
CA GLU A 129 3.69 -14.21 -0.50
C GLU A 129 2.70 -13.23 0.15
N GLY A 130 3.05 -12.65 1.30
CA GLY A 130 2.15 -11.73 2.00
C GLY A 130 2.50 -11.57 3.47
N PHE A 131 1.54 -11.05 4.24
CA PHE A 131 1.70 -10.88 5.68
C PHE A 131 0.67 -11.69 6.46
N ILE A 132 1.04 -12.02 7.70
CA ILE A 132 0.23 -12.75 8.67
C ILE A 132 0.31 -11.97 9.98
N GLN A 133 -0.76 -11.25 10.29
CA GLN A 133 -0.92 -10.50 11.52
C GLN A 133 -1.51 -11.40 12.60
N THR A 134 -0.83 -11.44 13.74
CA THR A 134 -1.20 -12.23 14.92
C THR A 134 -1.23 -11.33 16.15
N ARG A 135 -1.65 -11.86 17.30
CA ARG A 135 -1.57 -11.09 18.56
C ARG A 135 -0.14 -10.78 19.01
N GLN A 136 0.84 -11.54 18.54
CA GLN A 136 2.25 -11.42 18.93
C GLN A 136 3.07 -10.49 18.01
N GLY A 137 2.44 -10.02 16.94
CA GLY A 137 3.04 -9.21 15.89
C GLY A 137 2.74 -9.76 14.50
N THR A 138 3.35 -9.13 13.51
CA THR A 138 3.18 -9.43 12.08
C THR A 138 4.36 -10.24 11.57
N PHE A 139 4.07 -11.31 10.84
CA PHE A 139 5.04 -12.10 10.07
C PHE A 139 4.90 -11.78 8.59
N TYR A 140 6.00 -11.75 7.87
CA TYR A 140 6.05 -11.51 6.43
C TYR A 140 6.64 -12.73 5.75
N VAL A 141 6.01 -13.18 4.68
CA VAL A 141 6.47 -14.29 3.84
C VAL A 141 6.78 -13.76 2.47
N GLU A 142 7.99 -13.99 1.99
CA GLU A 142 8.47 -13.48 0.71
C GLU A 142 9.26 -14.55 -0.07
N PRO A 143 9.29 -14.44 -1.41
CA PRO A 143 10.06 -15.35 -2.25
C PRO A 143 11.56 -15.20 -2.02
N THR A 144 12.28 -16.32 -1.92
CA THR A 144 13.72 -16.33 -1.70
C THR A 144 14.48 -15.67 -2.85
N GLU A 145 13.95 -15.76 -4.08
CA GLU A 145 14.52 -15.19 -5.30
C GLU A 145 14.61 -13.65 -5.26
N ARG A 146 13.92 -12.99 -4.32
CA ARG A 146 14.07 -11.54 -4.11
C ARG A 146 15.41 -11.17 -3.47
N TYR A 147 15.98 -12.07 -2.66
CA TYR A 147 17.12 -11.77 -1.79
C TYR A 147 18.35 -12.62 -2.07
N LEU A 148 18.16 -13.91 -2.41
CA LEU A 148 19.23 -14.90 -2.44
C LEU A 148 19.46 -15.46 -3.85
N LYS A 149 19.36 -14.61 -4.89
CA LYS A 149 19.49 -15.02 -6.32
C LYS A 149 20.76 -15.83 -6.62
N ASP A 150 21.85 -15.54 -5.93
CA ASP A 150 23.16 -16.17 -6.14
C ASP A 150 23.47 -17.31 -5.17
N ARG A 151 22.49 -17.75 -4.37
CA ARG A 151 22.68 -18.82 -3.37
C ARG A 151 21.74 -19.97 -3.63
N ASP A 152 22.30 -21.18 -3.63
CA ASP A 152 21.52 -22.40 -3.62
C ASP A 152 21.07 -22.69 -2.18
N VAL A 153 19.76 -22.57 -1.94
CA VAL A 153 19.14 -22.71 -0.61
C VAL A 153 17.97 -23.69 -0.69
N PRO A 154 17.76 -24.52 0.33
CA PRO A 154 16.78 -25.62 0.29
C PRO A 154 15.33 -25.16 0.51
N TYR A 155 15.05 -23.85 0.43
CA TYR A 155 13.75 -23.27 0.71
C TYR A 155 13.34 -22.22 -0.32
N HIS A 156 12.09 -22.27 -0.74
CA HIS A 156 11.55 -21.40 -1.80
C HIS A 156 11.03 -20.06 -1.26
N SER A 157 10.78 -19.97 0.04
CA SER A 157 10.31 -18.76 0.72
C SER A 157 11.15 -18.48 1.94
N ILE A 158 11.09 -17.25 2.39
CA ILE A 158 11.60 -16.81 3.68
C ILE A 158 10.45 -16.26 4.51
N ILE A 159 10.60 -16.33 5.83
CA ILE A 159 9.68 -15.72 6.77
C ILE A 159 10.46 -14.95 7.83
N TYR A 160 9.97 -13.77 8.19
CA TYR A 160 10.57 -12.96 9.25
C TYR A 160 9.49 -12.22 10.05
N HIS A 161 9.80 -11.87 11.29
CA HIS A 161 8.89 -11.19 12.19
C HIS A 161 9.15 -9.67 12.21
N GLU A 162 8.12 -8.85 12.45
CA GLU A 162 8.24 -7.39 12.48
C GLU A 162 9.28 -6.85 13.47
N LYS A 163 9.59 -7.61 14.53
CA LYS A 163 10.62 -7.25 15.53
C LYS A 163 12.04 -7.39 15.00
N ASP A 164 12.24 -8.20 13.97
CA ASP A 164 13.53 -8.40 13.31
C ASP A 164 13.79 -7.33 12.24
N ILE A 165 12.82 -6.45 12.00
CA ILE A 165 12.94 -5.29 11.11
C ILE A 165 13.48 -4.11 11.90
N VAL A 166 14.70 -3.70 11.58
CA VAL A 166 15.37 -2.53 12.15
C VAL A 166 15.50 -1.48 11.06
N TYR A 167 15.10 -0.24 11.37
CA TYR A 167 15.27 0.91 10.47
C TYR A 167 16.53 1.67 10.89
N PRO A 168 17.66 1.52 10.19
CA PRO A 168 18.88 2.23 10.49
C PRO A 168 18.76 3.66 9.98
N HIS A 169 18.19 4.54 10.79
CA HIS A 169 18.09 5.95 10.45
C HIS A 169 18.30 6.84 11.67
N LYS A 170 18.89 8.01 11.43
CA LYS A 170 19.12 9.07 12.43
C LYS A 170 17.80 9.62 13.03
N TYR A 171 16.65 9.25 12.46
CA TYR A 171 15.30 9.76 12.74
C TYR A 171 14.28 8.71 13.21
N GLY A 172 14.70 7.45 13.46
CA GLY A 172 13.83 6.42 14.03
C GLY A 172 12.68 5.95 13.12
N PRO A 173 11.61 5.34 13.68
CA PRO A 173 10.49 4.76 12.91
C PRO A 173 9.65 5.78 12.12
N GLU A 174 9.82 7.08 12.38
CA GLU A 174 9.20 8.20 11.65
C GLU A 174 10.08 8.73 10.49
N GLY A 175 11.24 8.11 10.24
CA GLY A 175 12.09 8.42 9.09
C GLY A 175 11.41 8.14 7.75
N GLY A 176 11.81 8.90 6.72
CA GLY A 176 11.26 8.79 5.36
C GLY A 176 10.42 9.97 4.89
N CYS A 177 10.18 10.96 5.76
CA CYS A 177 9.57 12.24 5.38
C CYS A 177 10.63 13.18 4.79
N ALA A 178 10.26 13.93 3.76
CA ALA A 178 11.10 14.97 3.19
C ALA A 178 11.44 16.08 4.19
N ASP A 179 12.54 16.80 3.94
CA ASP A 179 12.97 17.93 4.76
C ASP A 179 11.85 19.00 4.89
N ARG A 180 11.84 19.72 6.02
CA ARG A 180 10.94 20.84 6.28
C ARG A 180 11.01 21.91 5.20
N SER A 181 12.17 22.12 4.58
CA SER A 181 12.33 23.03 3.45
C SER A 181 11.47 22.63 2.24
N VAL A 182 11.28 21.33 2.00
CA VAL A 182 10.39 20.80 0.95
C VAL A 182 8.94 21.08 1.35
N PHE A 183 8.58 20.84 2.61
CA PHE A 183 7.23 21.08 3.11
C PHE A 183 6.79 22.55 2.93
N GLU A 184 7.63 23.51 3.30
CA GLU A 184 7.29 24.94 3.15
C GLU A 184 7.18 25.36 1.67
N ARG A 185 8.02 24.80 0.79
CA ARG A 185 7.93 25.04 -0.66
C ARG A 185 6.62 24.50 -1.25
N MET A 186 6.27 23.26 -0.91
CA MET A 186 5.01 22.64 -1.34
C MET A 186 3.80 23.43 -0.82
N LYS A 187 3.80 23.81 0.46
CA LYS A 187 2.73 24.62 1.05
C LYS A 187 2.54 25.96 0.33
N LYS A 188 3.64 26.65 -0.01
CA LYS A 188 3.60 27.90 -0.78
C LYS A 188 3.00 27.69 -2.17
N TYR A 189 3.35 26.58 -2.83
CA TYR A 189 2.81 26.22 -4.14
C TYR A 189 1.31 25.88 -4.11
N GLN A 190 0.85 25.16 -3.08
CA GLN A 190 -0.58 24.83 -2.90
C GLN A 190 -1.48 26.07 -2.77
N ALA A 191 -0.92 27.17 -2.27
CA ALA A 191 -1.59 28.46 -2.14
C ALA A 191 -1.52 29.34 -3.41
N SER A 192 -0.82 28.89 -4.46
CA SER A 192 -0.59 29.68 -5.68
C SER A 192 -1.54 29.34 -6.84
N ALA A 193 -2.62 28.62 -6.55
CA ALA A 193 -3.66 28.31 -7.53
C ALA A 193 -4.24 29.61 -8.10
N VAL A 194 -4.31 29.68 -9.42
CA VAL A 194 -4.94 30.80 -10.13
C VAL A 194 -6.44 30.55 -10.11
N GLU A 195 -7.21 31.49 -9.57
CA GLU A 195 -8.67 31.45 -9.67
C GLU A 195 -9.06 31.68 -11.13
N GLU A 196 -9.62 30.65 -11.79
CA GLU A 196 -10.26 30.85 -13.08
C GLU A 196 -11.54 31.68 -12.86
N PRO A 197 -11.78 32.74 -13.65
CA PRO A 197 -13.02 33.49 -13.54
C PRO A 197 -14.18 32.55 -13.85
N ALA A 198 -15.12 32.44 -12.90
CA ALA A 198 -16.34 31.68 -13.09
C ALA A 198 -17.02 32.17 -14.37
N LYS A 199 -17.18 31.29 -15.36
CA LYS A 199 -18.01 31.60 -16.54
C LYS A 199 -19.45 31.76 -16.04
N GLU A 200 -19.88 33.00 -15.86
CA GLU A 200 -21.28 33.36 -15.70
C GLU A 200 -22.04 32.92 -16.95
N THR A 201 -22.71 31.77 -16.88
CA THR A 201 -23.78 31.44 -17.82
C THR A 201 -24.94 32.39 -17.54
N ASN A 202 -24.98 33.50 -18.27
CA ASN A 202 -26.13 34.39 -18.34
C ASN A 202 -27.31 33.68 -19.03
N GLU A 203 -28.09 32.92 -18.27
CA GLU A 203 -29.47 32.63 -18.64
C GLU A 203 -30.35 33.78 -18.14
N VAL A 204 -30.74 34.65 -19.07
CA VAL A 204 -31.65 35.77 -18.84
C VAL A 204 -33.03 35.19 -18.51
N VAL A 205 -33.44 35.28 -17.24
CA VAL A 205 -34.83 35.04 -16.82
C VAL A 205 -35.60 36.34 -17.04
N VAL A 206 -36.48 36.36 -18.03
CA VAL A 206 -37.47 37.43 -18.23
C VAL A 206 -38.50 37.31 -17.12
N GLU A 207 -38.64 38.36 -16.31
CA GLU A 207 -39.65 38.46 -15.26
C GLU A 207 -41.01 38.85 -15.86
N GLU A 208 -42.01 37.97 -15.74
CA GLU A 208 -43.43 38.33 -15.81
C GLU A 208 -44.10 38.00 -14.46
N GLU A 209 -44.71 39.02 -13.85
CA GLU A 209 -45.46 38.99 -12.59
C GLU A 209 -46.87 38.32 -12.73
N PRO A 210 -47.54 37.92 -11.64
CA PRO A 210 -48.16 36.59 -11.50
C PRO A 210 -49.69 36.54 -11.66
N SER A 211 -50.22 35.36 -11.99
CA SER A 211 -51.62 34.99 -11.71
C SER A 211 -51.75 33.63 -11.01
N ASP A 212 -52.20 33.70 -9.77
CA ASP A 212 -52.93 32.74 -8.92
C ASP A 212 -52.99 31.25 -9.32
N GLY A 213 -52.39 30.37 -8.50
CA GLY A 213 -52.48 28.90 -8.59
C GLY A 213 -51.62 28.18 -7.53
N PRO A 214 -52.05 27.01 -7.00
CA PRO A 214 -51.61 26.53 -5.69
C PRO A 214 -50.19 25.96 -5.69
N VAL A 215 -49.51 26.23 -4.58
CA VAL A 215 -48.17 25.78 -4.21
C VAL A 215 -48.08 24.25 -4.27
N LEU A 216 -47.46 23.71 -5.32
CA LEU A 216 -47.03 22.31 -5.36
C LEU A 216 -45.52 22.18 -5.62
N LEU A 217 -44.85 21.81 -4.53
CA LEU A 217 -43.66 20.95 -4.46
C LEU A 217 -42.34 21.58 -4.94
N ARG A 218 -41.65 22.17 -3.95
CA ARG A 218 -40.18 22.20 -3.80
C ARG A 218 -39.53 21.02 -4.52
N LYS A 219 -38.84 21.30 -5.64
CA LYS A 219 -37.88 20.35 -6.24
C LYS A 219 -36.91 19.95 -5.12
N ARG A 220 -37.07 18.74 -4.59
CA ARG A 220 -36.05 18.09 -3.76
C ARG A 220 -34.77 18.19 -4.58
N ARG A 221 -33.77 18.94 -4.10
CA ARG A 221 -32.39 18.71 -4.51
C ARG A 221 -32.18 17.22 -4.27
N ALA A 222 -31.95 16.44 -5.34
CA ALA A 222 -31.56 15.06 -5.17
C ALA A 222 -30.40 15.07 -4.18
N ALA A 223 -30.55 14.40 -3.04
CA ALA A 223 -29.42 14.18 -2.15
C ALA A 223 -28.33 13.57 -3.02
N GLN A 224 -27.18 14.23 -3.15
CA GLN A 224 -26.04 13.64 -3.83
C GLN A 224 -25.84 12.27 -3.20
N VAL A 225 -25.85 11.22 -4.03
CA VAL A 225 -25.56 9.85 -3.56
C VAL A 225 -24.27 9.93 -2.75
N GLU A 226 -24.33 9.49 -1.48
CA GLU A 226 -23.19 9.46 -0.57
C GLU A 226 -22.06 8.64 -1.22
N LYS A 227 -21.12 9.33 -1.86
CA LYS A 227 -19.92 8.72 -2.46
C LYS A 227 -18.89 8.55 -1.36
N ASN A 228 -19.13 7.62 -0.45
CA ASN A 228 -18.25 7.38 0.69
C ASN A 228 -17.08 6.45 0.32
N THR A 229 -16.68 6.39 -0.95
CA THR A 229 -15.60 5.51 -1.43
C THR A 229 -14.59 6.32 -2.24
N CYS A 230 -13.31 6.14 -1.95
CA CYS A 230 -12.23 6.81 -2.67
C CYS A 230 -11.74 5.93 -3.81
N GLN A 231 -11.91 6.40 -5.05
CA GLN A 231 -11.36 5.77 -6.25
C GLN A 231 -9.88 6.11 -6.39
N LEU A 232 -9.02 5.10 -6.50
CA LEU A 232 -7.59 5.29 -6.60
C LEU A 232 -7.10 5.01 -8.01
N PHE A 233 -6.19 5.85 -8.51
CA PHE A 233 -5.34 5.54 -9.65
C PHE A 233 -3.95 5.18 -9.13
N ILE A 234 -3.46 3.99 -9.49
CA ILE A 234 -2.12 3.53 -9.12
C ILE A 234 -1.32 3.26 -10.38
N GLN A 235 -0.20 3.97 -10.51
CA GLN A 235 0.76 3.78 -11.57
C GLN A 235 2.06 3.15 -11.01
N THR A 236 2.69 2.23 -11.73
CA THR A 236 4.06 1.78 -11.43
C THR A 236 5.01 2.22 -12.52
N ASP A 237 6.22 2.63 -12.14
CA ASP A 237 7.28 2.87 -13.11
C ASP A 237 8.05 1.59 -13.50
N HIS A 238 8.89 1.71 -14.53
CA HIS A 238 9.69 0.62 -15.06
C HIS A 238 10.67 0.01 -14.04
N LEU A 239 11.13 0.79 -13.05
CA LEU A 239 12.03 0.32 -12.00
C LEU A 239 11.29 -0.59 -11.02
N PHE A 240 10.07 -0.19 -10.62
CA PHE A 240 9.21 -1.04 -9.80
C PHE A 240 8.92 -2.38 -10.49
N PHE A 241 8.54 -2.35 -11.77
CA PHE A 241 8.31 -3.58 -12.53
C PHE A 241 9.58 -4.42 -12.67
N LYS A 242 10.73 -3.80 -12.91
CA LYS A 242 12.03 -4.48 -13.01
C LYS A 242 12.40 -5.22 -11.72
N TYR A 243 12.08 -4.64 -10.56
CA TYR A 243 12.38 -5.25 -9.27
C TYR A 243 11.58 -6.54 -9.03
N TYR A 244 10.26 -6.50 -9.25
CA TYR A 244 9.36 -7.63 -9.01
C TYR A 244 9.29 -8.63 -10.17
N GLY A 245 9.64 -8.21 -11.38
CA GLY A 245 9.80 -9.05 -12.57
C GLY A 245 8.50 -9.42 -13.27
N THR A 246 7.47 -9.82 -12.54
CA THR A 246 6.17 -10.24 -13.11
C THR A 246 5.05 -9.28 -12.74
N ARG A 247 4.02 -9.22 -13.59
CA ARG A 247 2.81 -8.42 -13.33
C ARG A 247 2.06 -8.95 -12.10
N GLU A 248 2.06 -10.26 -11.88
CA GLU A 248 1.45 -10.91 -10.73
C GLU A 248 2.11 -10.43 -9.43
N ALA A 249 3.44 -10.38 -9.38
CA ALA A 249 4.17 -9.89 -8.23
C ALA A 249 3.95 -8.39 -7.98
N VAL A 250 3.93 -7.57 -9.04
CA VAL A 250 3.62 -6.13 -8.94
C VAL A 250 2.23 -5.90 -8.35
N ILE A 251 1.22 -6.58 -8.86
CA ILE A 251 -0.17 -6.43 -8.40
C ILE A 251 -0.33 -6.98 -6.99
N ALA A 252 0.32 -8.09 -6.64
CA ALA A 252 0.32 -8.62 -5.28
C ALA A 252 0.90 -7.62 -4.26
N GLN A 253 1.98 -6.93 -4.64
CA GLN A 253 2.63 -5.93 -3.79
C GLN A 253 1.76 -4.70 -3.58
N ILE A 254 1.18 -4.18 -4.66
CA ILE A 254 0.24 -3.05 -4.54
C ILE A 254 -1.00 -3.47 -3.75
N SER A 255 -1.53 -4.67 -3.97
CA SER A 255 -2.64 -5.23 -3.20
C SER A 255 -2.34 -5.20 -1.70
N SER A 256 -1.15 -5.66 -1.31
CA SER A 256 -0.67 -5.62 0.08
C SER A 256 -0.65 -4.19 0.65
N HIS A 257 -0.09 -3.23 -0.09
CA HIS A 257 -0.06 -1.83 0.31
C HIS A 257 -1.47 -1.23 0.45
N VAL A 258 -2.34 -1.45 -0.54
CA VAL A 258 -3.71 -0.94 -0.49
C VAL A 258 -4.48 -1.60 0.67
N LYS A 259 -4.30 -2.90 0.93
CA LYS A 259 -4.95 -3.57 2.07
C LYS A 259 -4.54 -2.93 3.40
N ALA A 260 -3.26 -2.62 3.55
CA ALA A 260 -2.75 -1.93 4.74
C ALA A 260 -3.35 -0.51 4.88
N ILE A 261 -3.54 0.19 3.77
CA ILE A 261 -4.17 1.50 3.74
C ILE A 261 -5.68 1.40 4.02
N ASP A 262 -6.39 0.47 3.41
CA ASP A 262 -7.84 0.32 3.55
C ASP A 262 -8.25 0.09 5.00
N SER A 263 -7.45 -0.68 5.76
CA SER A 263 -7.63 -0.83 7.22
C SER A 263 -7.61 0.50 7.98
N ILE A 264 -6.93 1.53 7.47
CA ILE A 264 -6.91 2.88 8.05
C ILE A 264 -8.16 3.64 7.63
N TYR A 265 -8.54 3.59 6.35
CA TYR A 265 -9.69 4.31 5.81
C TYR A 265 -11.03 3.79 6.33
N GLN A 266 -11.17 2.48 6.57
CA GLN A 266 -12.38 1.90 7.15
C GLN A 266 -12.76 2.49 8.52
N THR A 267 -11.81 3.09 9.24
CA THR A 267 -12.06 3.75 10.54
C THR A 267 -12.52 5.21 10.41
N THR A 268 -12.63 5.71 9.18
CA THR A 268 -13.06 7.09 8.88
C THR A 268 -14.49 7.11 8.33
N ASP A 269 -15.03 8.30 8.08
CA ASP A 269 -16.36 8.47 7.46
C ASP A 269 -16.39 8.05 5.97
N PHE A 270 -15.24 7.62 5.44
CA PHE A 270 -15.15 6.91 4.17
C PHE A 270 -15.36 5.41 4.41
N GLN A 271 -16.29 4.78 3.70
CA GLN A 271 -16.53 3.34 3.64
C GLN A 271 -15.38 2.57 2.94
N GLY A 272 -14.13 3.03 3.10
CA GLY A 272 -12.91 2.44 2.55
C GLY A 272 -12.56 2.90 1.14
N ILE A 273 -11.65 2.15 0.54
CA ILE A 273 -11.14 2.34 -0.82
C ILE A 273 -11.85 1.35 -1.75
N ARG A 274 -12.36 1.83 -2.89
CA ARG A 274 -13.01 0.98 -3.91
C ARG A 274 -12.71 1.50 -5.31
N ASN A 275 -12.82 0.62 -6.32
CA ASN A 275 -12.62 0.93 -7.74
C ASN A 275 -11.23 1.50 -8.01
N ILE A 276 -10.21 0.66 -7.84
CA ILE A 276 -8.83 1.02 -8.08
C ILE A 276 -8.51 0.77 -9.56
N SER A 277 -7.99 1.78 -10.24
CA SER A 277 -7.49 1.70 -11.61
C SER A 277 -5.97 1.57 -11.60
N PHE A 278 -5.41 0.72 -12.48
CA PHE A 278 -3.99 0.41 -12.51
C PHE A 278 -3.36 0.69 -13.86
N MET A 279 -2.19 1.31 -13.82
CA MET A 279 -1.29 1.49 -14.95
C MET A 279 0.08 0.93 -14.60
N ILE A 280 0.58 -0.02 -15.39
CA ILE A 280 1.88 -0.67 -15.17
C ILE A 280 2.80 -0.31 -16.32
N ASN A 281 3.82 0.50 -16.02
CA ASN A 281 4.90 0.73 -16.97
C ASN A 281 5.95 -0.39 -16.82
N THR A 282 6.32 -0.98 -17.95
CA THR A 282 7.25 -2.09 -18.07
C THR A 282 8.65 -1.60 -18.40
N THR A 283 9.61 -2.53 -18.51
CA THR A 283 10.99 -2.18 -18.87
C THR A 283 11.15 -1.60 -20.28
N SER A 284 10.21 -1.87 -21.21
CA SER A 284 10.25 -1.23 -22.54
C SER A 284 10.00 0.28 -22.46
N ASP A 285 9.26 0.73 -21.45
CA ASP A 285 8.88 2.12 -21.29
C ASP A 285 10.05 3.02 -20.83
N GLU A 286 11.20 2.43 -20.46
CA GLU A 286 12.45 3.16 -20.26
C GLU A 286 12.95 3.81 -21.55
N ARG A 287 12.69 3.19 -22.70
CA ARG A 287 13.16 3.66 -24.02
C ARG A 287 12.18 4.61 -24.68
N ASP A 288 10.94 4.64 -24.21
CA ASP A 288 9.93 5.54 -24.75
C ASP A 288 10.24 6.99 -24.37
N LYS A 289 10.36 7.85 -25.38
CA LYS A 289 10.60 9.29 -25.18
C LYS A 289 9.36 10.02 -24.64
N SER A 290 8.17 9.45 -24.82
CA SER A 290 6.91 10.00 -24.31
C SER A 290 6.78 9.83 -22.80
N ASN A 291 7.41 8.79 -22.23
CA ASN A 291 7.37 8.48 -20.81
C ASN A 291 8.21 9.49 -19.99
N PRO A 292 7.59 10.35 -19.17
CA PRO A 292 8.32 11.32 -18.36
C PRO A 292 9.14 10.66 -17.24
N PHE A 293 8.78 9.43 -16.84
CA PHE A 293 9.43 8.68 -15.77
C PHE A 293 10.61 7.83 -16.25
N ARG A 294 11.02 7.93 -17.52
CA ARG A 294 12.04 7.08 -18.13
C ARG A 294 13.46 7.25 -17.57
N PHE A 295 13.79 8.43 -17.03
CA PHE A 295 15.13 8.70 -16.54
C PHE A 295 15.37 8.05 -15.17
N ALA A 296 16.54 7.46 -14.94
CA ALA A 296 16.87 6.84 -13.66
C ALA A 296 17.07 7.87 -12.51
N ASN A 297 17.58 9.06 -12.83
CA ASN A 297 17.95 10.08 -11.84
C ASN A 297 16.92 11.21 -11.81
N ILE A 298 15.75 10.95 -11.22
CA ILE A 298 14.70 11.96 -11.02
C ILE A 298 14.59 12.22 -9.51
N GLY A 299 14.80 13.47 -9.09
CA GLY A 299 14.63 13.86 -7.68
C GLY A 299 13.18 13.76 -7.20
N VAL A 300 12.98 13.55 -5.90
CA VAL A 300 11.67 13.25 -5.31
C VAL A 300 10.59 14.31 -5.62
N GLU A 301 10.93 15.59 -5.53
CA GLU A 301 10.01 16.68 -5.86
C GLU A 301 9.61 16.67 -7.33
N LYS A 302 10.59 16.46 -8.22
CA LYS A 302 10.34 16.40 -9.66
C LYS A 302 9.51 15.18 -10.03
N PHE A 303 9.75 14.05 -9.37
CA PHE A 303 8.99 12.82 -9.59
C PHE A 303 7.51 13.00 -9.21
N LEU A 304 7.22 13.65 -8.07
CA LEU A 304 5.86 14.02 -7.70
C LEU A 304 5.24 15.02 -8.70
N GLU A 305 6.01 16.03 -9.13
CA GLU A 305 5.54 17.02 -10.10
C GLU A 305 5.12 16.37 -11.42
N LEU A 306 5.87 15.40 -11.94
CA LEU A 306 5.53 14.66 -13.15
C LEU A 306 4.22 13.88 -13.01
N ASN A 307 3.92 13.35 -11.82
CA ASN A 307 2.61 12.76 -11.56
C ASN A 307 1.51 13.83 -11.53
N SER A 308 1.77 14.97 -10.90
CA SER A 308 0.82 16.09 -10.82
C SER A 308 0.53 16.77 -12.17
N GLU A 309 1.43 16.69 -13.16
CA GLU A 309 1.21 17.27 -14.50
C GLU A 309 0.19 16.48 -15.33
N GLN A 310 -0.15 15.25 -14.94
CA GLN A 310 -1.22 14.46 -15.54
C GLN A 310 -2.60 14.89 -15.01
N ASN A 311 -3.66 14.61 -15.77
CA ASN A 311 -5.03 14.89 -15.32
C ASN A 311 -5.60 13.70 -14.55
N HIS A 312 -5.86 13.92 -13.25
CA HIS A 312 -6.43 12.93 -12.34
C HIS A 312 -7.82 13.30 -11.84
N ASP A 313 -8.60 14.07 -12.61
CA ASP A 313 -9.91 14.57 -12.20
C ASP A 313 -10.92 13.45 -11.91
N ASP A 314 -10.81 12.31 -12.59
CA ASP A 314 -11.73 11.19 -12.43
C ASP A 314 -11.46 10.36 -11.16
N TYR A 315 -10.34 10.61 -10.48
CA TYR A 315 -9.90 9.84 -9.32
C TYR A 315 -9.89 10.69 -8.04
N CYS A 316 -10.11 10.02 -6.90
CA CYS A 316 -10.01 10.65 -5.59
C CYS A 316 -8.53 10.91 -5.23
N LEU A 317 -7.64 9.95 -5.51
CA LEU A 317 -6.19 10.10 -5.38
C LEU A 317 -5.46 9.33 -6.48
N ALA A 318 -4.27 9.81 -6.85
CA ALA A 318 -3.40 9.19 -7.84
C ALA A 318 -1.98 8.99 -7.28
N TYR A 319 -1.49 7.75 -7.25
CA TYR A 319 -0.18 7.40 -6.70
C TYR A 319 0.73 6.76 -7.74
N VAL A 320 2.02 7.12 -7.71
CA VAL A 320 3.06 6.42 -8.47
C VAL A 320 3.97 5.64 -7.52
N PHE A 321 4.11 4.34 -7.77
CA PHE A 321 5.04 3.45 -7.09
C PHE A 321 6.32 3.30 -7.92
N THR A 322 7.47 3.36 -7.22
CA THR A 322 8.79 3.26 -7.83
C THR A 322 9.76 2.48 -6.96
N ASP A 323 10.87 2.03 -7.53
CA ASP A 323 12.02 1.43 -6.83
C ASP A 323 13.23 2.37 -6.96
N ARG A 324 13.03 3.64 -6.56
CA ARG A 324 14.07 4.70 -6.62
C ARG A 324 14.59 5.02 -5.24
N ASP A 325 15.90 5.04 -5.10
CA ASP A 325 16.52 5.57 -3.89
C ASP A 325 16.55 7.11 -3.96
N PHE A 326 15.64 7.76 -3.26
CA PHE A 326 15.61 9.22 -3.17
C PHE A 326 16.62 9.75 -2.15
N ASP A 327 17.14 10.94 -2.43
CA ASP A 327 18.05 11.66 -1.54
C ASP A 327 17.44 11.87 -0.14
N ASP A 328 18.32 12.02 0.85
CA ASP A 328 17.97 12.19 2.27
C ASP A 328 17.11 11.06 2.87
N GLY A 329 16.99 9.95 2.16
CA GLY A 329 16.26 8.76 2.61
C GLY A 329 14.75 8.95 2.61
N VAL A 330 14.21 9.76 1.69
CA VAL A 330 12.76 9.97 1.53
C VAL A 330 12.09 8.71 0.96
N LEU A 331 11.00 8.27 1.58
CA LEU A 331 10.25 7.07 1.19
C LEU A 331 8.94 7.38 0.44
N GLY A 332 8.51 8.64 0.45
CA GLY A 332 7.36 9.10 -0.29
C GLY A 332 7.12 10.59 -0.09
N LEU A 333 6.31 11.15 -0.99
CA LEU A 333 5.92 12.56 -0.96
C LEU A 333 4.49 12.69 -1.49
N ALA A 334 3.68 13.55 -0.87
CA ALA A 334 2.30 13.77 -1.28
C ALA A 334 1.86 15.21 -0.96
N TRP A 335 0.90 15.71 -1.73
CA TRP A 335 0.25 16.99 -1.43
C TRP A 335 -0.69 16.85 -0.23
N VAL A 336 -0.61 17.81 0.70
CA VAL A 336 -1.35 17.75 1.97
C VAL A 336 -2.73 18.36 1.79
N GLY A 337 -3.78 17.66 2.22
CA GLY A 337 -5.14 18.16 2.16
C GLY A 337 -5.40 19.31 3.14
N ALA A 338 -6.33 20.21 2.78
CA ALA A 338 -6.83 21.25 3.66
C ALA A 338 -8.36 21.35 3.55
N ALA A 339 -9.03 21.73 4.64
CA ALA A 339 -10.50 21.88 4.63
C ALA A 339 -10.96 23.12 3.83
N ALA A 340 -10.15 24.16 3.76
CA ALA A 340 -10.38 25.36 2.95
C ALA A 340 -9.07 26.16 2.78
N GLY A 341 -8.98 26.98 1.73
CA GLY A 341 -7.92 27.98 1.55
C GLY A 341 -6.57 27.47 1.06
N SER A 342 -6.46 26.18 0.70
CA SER A 342 -5.27 25.60 0.08
C SER A 342 -5.70 24.47 -0.87
N SER A 343 -5.07 24.39 -2.04
CA SER A 343 -5.31 23.28 -2.98
C SER A 343 -4.57 22.03 -2.54
N GLY A 344 -5.08 20.85 -2.87
CA GLY A 344 -4.39 19.56 -2.74
C GLY A 344 -5.05 18.59 -1.76
N GLY A 345 -4.59 17.34 -1.81
CA GLY A 345 -5.19 16.23 -1.08
C GLY A 345 -6.32 15.56 -1.86
N ILE A 346 -7.19 14.85 -1.15
CA ILE A 346 -8.26 14.05 -1.75
C ILE A 346 -9.21 14.89 -2.64
N CYS A 347 -9.60 14.33 -3.79
CA CYS A 347 -10.60 14.91 -4.70
C CYS A 347 -10.28 16.31 -5.25
N GLU A 348 -9.00 16.72 -5.25
CA GLU A 348 -8.55 17.95 -5.89
C GLU A 348 -8.64 17.84 -7.41
N LYS A 349 -9.14 18.90 -8.06
CA LYS A 349 -9.25 18.99 -9.52
C LYS A 349 -8.04 19.68 -10.13
N SER A 350 -7.82 19.40 -11.41
CA SER A 350 -6.74 19.95 -12.20
C SER A 350 -6.91 21.46 -12.40
N LYS A 351 -5.95 22.25 -11.91
CA LYS A 351 -5.98 23.73 -11.91
C LYS A 351 -4.69 24.33 -12.45
N LEU A 352 -4.74 25.57 -12.90
CA LEU A 352 -3.56 26.35 -13.28
C LEU A 352 -2.88 26.91 -12.01
N TYR A 353 -1.56 26.77 -11.93
CA TYR A 353 -0.75 27.26 -10.80
C TYR A 353 0.23 28.36 -11.25
N SER A 354 0.94 28.95 -10.28
CA SER A 354 1.88 30.05 -10.50
C SER A 354 3.01 29.79 -11.51
N ASP A 355 3.30 28.53 -11.81
CA ASP A 355 4.31 28.14 -12.80
C ASP A 355 3.75 28.07 -14.23
N GLY A 356 2.48 28.44 -14.43
CA GLY A 356 1.80 28.42 -15.72
C GLY A 356 1.41 27.02 -16.20
N LYS A 357 1.52 26.00 -15.35
CA LYS A 357 1.15 24.62 -15.68
C LYS A 357 -0.17 24.24 -15.03
N LYS A 358 -0.94 23.45 -15.78
CA LYS A 358 -2.13 22.79 -15.23
C LYS A 358 -1.70 21.53 -14.50
N LYS A 359 -2.06 21.40 -13.23
CA LYS A 359 -1.69 20.26 -12.38
C LYS A 359 -2.84 19.79 -11.52
N SER A 360 -2.85 18.49 -11.23
CA SER A 360 -3.73 17.85 -10.25
C SER A 360 -2.94 17.58 -8.96
N LEU A 361 -3.35 18.20 -7.85
CA LEU A 361 -2.66 18.05 -6.55
C LEU A 361 -3.33 16.99 -5.64
N ASN A 362 -4.09 16.07 -6.21
CA ASN A 362 -4.57 14.83 -5.58
C ASN A 362 -3.56 13.68 -5.73
N THR A 363 -2.27 14.00 -5.83
CA THR A 363 -1.21 13.05 -6.17
C THR A 363 -0.24 12.75 -5.02
N GLY A 364 0.31 11.55 -5.04
CA GLY A 364 1.41 11.12 -4.17
C GLY A 364 2.37 10.18 -4.88
N ILE A 365 3.52 9.94 -4.27
CA ILE A 365 4.54 9.00 -4.74
C ILE A 365 5.07 8.18 -3.57
N ILE A 366 5.43 6.93 -3.84
CA ILE A 366 5.97 5.98 -2.86
C ILE A 366 7.15 5.25 -3.50
N THR A 367 8.26 5.13 -2.76
CA THR A 367 9.37 4.25 -3.14
C THR A 367 9.50 3.08 -2.17
N VAL A 368 9.94 1.93 -2.70
CA VAL A 368 10.27 0.72 -1.93
C VAL A 368 11.77 0.52 -1.76
N GLN A 369 12.60 1.50 -2.13
CA GLN A 369 14.05 1.48 -1.94
C GLN A 369 14.52 2.63 -1.05
N ASN A 370 15.53 2.37 -0.24
CA ASN A 370 16.18 3.38 0.59
C ASN A 370 17.62 2.99 0.92
N TYR A 371 18.57 3.89 0.68
CA TYR A 371 20.01 3.64 0.81
C TYR A 371 20.43 2.31 0.16
N ALA A 372 20.08 2.16 -1.12
CA ALA A 372 20.30 0.98 -1.95
C ALA A 372 19.75 -0.34 -1.38
N SER A 373 18.87 -0.30 -0.38
CA SER A 373 18.28 -1.47 0.26
C SER A 373 16.76 -1.45 0.10
N HIS A 374 16.19 -2.61 -0.23
CA HIS A 374 14.74 -2.75 -0.32
C HIS A 374 14.10 -2.63 1.07
N VAL A 375 13.04 -1.84 1.15
CA VAL A 375 12.33 -1.57 2.40
C VAL A 375 11.27 -2.64 2.59
N PRO A 376 11.30 -3.41 3.70
CA PRO A 376 10.29 -4.41 3.99
C PRO A 376 8.87 -3.82 4.00
N PRO A 377 7.86 -4.58 3.56
CA PRO A 377 6.47 -4.19 3.73
C PRO A 377 6.19 -3.84 5.19
N LYS A 378 5.53 -2.71 5.44
CA LYS A 378 5.14 -2.30 6.78
C LYS A 378 3.71 -2.76 7.07
N SER A 379 3.52 -3.43 8.21
CA SER A 379 2.23 -3.91 8.72
C SER A 379 1.18 -2.79 8.76
N PRO A 380 -0.11 -3.09 8.50
CA PRO A 380 -1.22 -2.12 8.63
C PRO A 380 -1.25 -1.38 9.97
N THR A 381 -0.79 -2.01 11.05
CA THR A 381 -0.78 -1.44 12.40
C THR A 381 0.41 -0.52 12.67
N SER A 382 1.47 -0.63 11.87
CA SER A 382 2.70 0.15 12.04
C SER A 382 2.60 1.56 11.42
N PRO A 383 3.30 2.58 11.94
CA PRO A 383 3.48 3.86 11.25
C PRO A 383 4.35 3.65 10.00
N SER A 384 3.74 3.57 8.82
CA SER A 384 4.46 3.52 7.54
C SER A 384 4.57 4.90 6.89
N PRO A 385 5.61 5.18 6.08
CA PRO A 385 5.68 6.41 5.28
C PRO A 385 4.50 6.48 4.31
N THR A 386 4.05 5.33 3.78
CA THR A 386 2.80 5.19 3.05
C THR A 386 1.61 5.66 3.88
N ARG A 387 1.52 5.25 5.16
CA ARG A 387 0.52 5.74 6.11
C ARG A 387 0.68 7.24 6.37
N SER A 388 1.88 7.78 6.55
CA SER A 388 2.09 9.23 6.75
C SER A 388 1.71 10.05 5.51
N ALA A 389 2.12 9.63 4.31
CA ALA A 389 1.80 10.30 3.05
C ALA A 389 0.28 10.24 2.76
N THR A 390 -0.33 9.06 2.94
CA THR A 390 -1.76 8.85 2.69
C THR A 390 -2.64 9.51 3.77
N THR A 391 -2.23 9.48 5.05
CA THR A 391 -2.93 10.20 6.13
C THR A 391 -2.78 11.72 5.99
N SER A 392 -1.67 12.20 5.42
CA SER A 392 -1.47 13.63 5.14
C SER A 392 -2.39 14.14 4.03
N ALA A 393 -2.67 13.31 3.00
CA ALA A 393 -3.66 13.64 1.97
C ALA A 393 -5.10 13.72 2.53
N LEU A 394 -5.40 12.95 3.59
CA LEU A 394 -6.67 12.92 4.32
C LEU A 394 -6.87 14.05 5.33
N ARG A 395 -5.87 14.89 5.62
CA ARG A 395 -5.89 15.82 6.76
C ARG A 395 -6.78 17.05 6.50
N THR A 396 -8.07 16.85 6.22
CA THR A 396 -9.08 17.87 6.47
C THR A 396 -9.15 18.09 7.98
N THR A 397 -8.67 19.26 8.41
CA THR A 397 -8.63 19.65 9.81
C THR A 397 -10.00 19.39 10.46
N ARG A 398 -10.04 18.57 11.52
CA ARG A 398 -11.14 18.56 12.48
C ARG A 398 -11.40 20.02 12.89
N GLY A 399 -12.45 20.62 12.32
CA GLY A 399 -12.92 21.94 12.71
C GLY A 399 -13.26 21.90 14.19
N ARG A 400 -12.52 22.66 14.99
CA ARG A 400 -12.93 23.03 16.34
C ARG A 400 -14.22 23.83 16.23
N SER A 401 -15.34 23.23 16.61
CA SER A 401 -16.53 23.98 17.02
C SER A 401 -17.36 23.13 17.98
N ALA A 402 -16.94 23.11 19.24
CA ALA A 402 -17.83 22.91 20.36
C ALA A 402 -17.45 23.96 21.42
N PRO A 403 -18.27 24.99 21.66
CA PRO A 403 -18.01 25.90 22.77
C PRO A 403 -18.17 25.12 24.07
N ARG A 404 -17.11 25.07 24.89
CA ARG A 404 -17.17 24.56 26.26
C ARG A 404 -18.16 25.43 27.04
N GLY A 405 -19.31 24.87 27.38
CA GLY A 405 -20.22 25.46 28.36
C GLY A 405 -19.49 25.60 29.70
N SER A 406 -19.52 26.81 30.24
CA SER A 406 -19.06 27.16 31.58
C SER A 406 -19.86 26.38 32.63
N PRO A 407 -19.23 25.82 33.69
CA PRO A 407 -19.97 25.23 34.78
C PRO A 407 -20.58 26.35 35.63
N LYS A 408 -21.91 26.42 35.70
CA LYS A 408 -22.61 27.17 36.75
C LYS A 408 -22.31 26.50 38.08
N ALA A 409 -21.61 27.22 38.95
CA ALA A 409 -21.51 26.88 40.37
C ALA A 409 -22.92 26.91 40.99
N ARG A 410 -23.29 25.81 41.65
CA ARG A 410 -24.37 25.78 42.63
C ARG A 410 -23.83 26.42 43.92
N THR A 411 -24.51 27.45 44.37
CA THR A 411 -24.63 27.84 45.79
C THR A 411 -26.10 27.96 46.10
#